data_AF-A0A0C9Z3S7-F1
#
_entry.id   AF-A0A0C9Z3S7-F1
#
_cell.length_a   1.000
_cell.length_b   1.000
_cell.length_c   1.000
_cell.angle_alpha   90.00
_cell.angle_beta   90.00
_cell.angle_gamma   90.00
#
_symmetry.space_group_name_H-M   'P 1'
#
loop_
_entity.id
_entity.type
_entity.pdbx_description
1 polymer ?
#
loop_
_entity_poly.entity_id
_entity_poly.type
_entity_poly.pdbx_seq_one_letter_code
_entity_poly.pdbx_strand_id
1 'polypeptide(L)'
;RAALELRPPGDRDRSSTLDELNLCLSTRYDKLGIVADLEEAIEFGRAALKLLTRSHSSRGASLHNLACNLRKRFVKRAAIQDLEEAIELLRSALELRPTEHPDRSSSLCELAFCLSHRYDKHRVVEDLEEAVTLGHEALEL
;
A
#
# COMPACT_ATOMS: atom_id res chain seq x y z
N ARG A 1 -2.47 -15.18 13.94
CA ARG A 1 -1.33 -16.04 13.53
C ARG A 1 -1.68 -17.52 13.46
N ALA A 2 -2.38 -18.12 14.44
CA ALA A 2 -2.84 -19.52 14.37
C ALA A 2 -3.62 -19.88 13.09
N ALA A 3 -4.41 -18.94 12.54
CA ALA A 3 -5.09 -19.10 11.25
C ALA A 3 -4.12 -19.37 10.06
N LEU A 4 -2.87 -18.91 10.12
CA LEU A 4 -1.86 -19.19 9.08
C LEU A 4 -1.25 -20.59 9.20
N GLU A 5 -1.34 -21.22 10.38
CA GLU A 5 -0.94 -22.62 10.58
C GLU A 5 -1.96 -23.58 9.96
N LEU A 6 -3.23 -23.17 9.91
CA LEU A 6 -4.33 -23.94 9.32
C LEU A 6 -4.44 -23.80 7.80
N ARG A 7 -3.71 -22.85 7.18
CA ARG A 7 -3.78 -22.55 5.74
C ARG A 7 -2.41 -22.62 5.11
N PRO A 8 -1.85 -23.80 4.76
CA PRO A 8 -0.48 -23.92 4.27
C PRO A 8 -0.23 -23.14 2.96
N PRO A 9 1.04 -22.91 2.56
CA PRO A 9 1.35 -22.31 1.26
C PRO A 9 0.68 -23.08 0.11
N GLY A 10 -0.16 -22.40 -0.67
CA GLY A 10 -0.98 -23.01 -1.74
C GLY A 10 -2.47 -23.10 -1.42
N ASP A 11 -2.87 -22.85 -0.17
CA ASP A 11 -4.29 -22.68 0.20
C ASP A 11 -4.84 -21.38 -0.42
N ARG A 12 -5.99 -21.49 -1.07
CA ARG A 12 -6.68 -20.38 -1.77
C ARG A 12 -7.04 -19.23 -0.84
N ASP A 13 -7.28 -19.52 0.45
CA ASP A 13 -7.71 -18.53 1.43
C ASP A 13 -6.54 -17.95 2.25
N ARG A 14 -5.30 -18.41 2.01
CA ARG A 14 -4.12 -17.92 2.73
C ARG A 14 -3.83 -16.45 2.41
N SER A 15 -3.99 -16.02 1.16
CA SER A 15 -3.78 -14.62 0.78
C SER A 15 -4.73 -13.69 1.52
N SER A 16 -6.01 -14.06 1.60
CA SER A 16 -7.03 -13.28 2.32
C SER A 16 -6.70 -13.17 3.81
N THR A 17 -6.25 -14.25 4.47
CA THR A 17 -5.80 -14.17 5.87
C THR A 17 -4.62 -13.23 6.05
N LEU A 18 -3.66 -13.27 5.14
CA LEU A 18 -2.48 -12.42 5.22
C LEU A 18 -2.86 -10.94 5.06
N ASP A 19 -3.78 -10.63 4.15
CA ASP A 19 -4.30 -9.26 3.96
C ASP A 19 -5.11 -8.78 5.17
N GLU A 20 -5.96 -9.63 5.76
CA GLU A 20 -6.69 -9.30 6.99
C GLU A 20 -5.72 -9.01 8.16
N LEU A 21 -4.71 -9.87 8.34
CA LEU A 21 -3.70 -9.67 9.39
C LEU A 21 -2.89 -8.39 9.14
N ASN A 22 -2.51 -8.12 7.89
CA ASN A 22 -1.86 -6.87 7.50
C ASN A 22 -2.70 -5.66 7.93
N LEU A 23 -4.00 -5.65 7.62
CA LEU A 23 -4.89 -4.54 7.93
C LEU A 23 -5.06 -4.35 9.45
N CYS A 24 -5.26 -5.44 10.20
CA CYS A 24 -5.40 -5.39 11.66
C CYS A 24 -4.12 -4.85 12.33
N LEU A 25 -2.95 -5.30 11.88
CA LEU A 25 -1.66 -4.84 12.41
C LEU A 25 -1.40 -3.37 12.05
N SER A 26 -1.68 -2.97 10.82
CA SER A 26 -1.60 -1.56 10.38
C SER A 26 -2.49 -0.66 11.24
N THR A 27 -3.73 -1.10 11.51
CA THR A 27 -4.68 -0.37 12.36
C THR A 27 -4.18 -0.28 13.81
N ARG A 28 -3.60 -1.37 14.34
CA ARG A 28 -3.05 -1.38 15.70
C ARG A 28 -1.84 -0.46 15.81
N TYR A 29 -0.98 -0.44 14.79
CA TYR A 29 0.11 0.52 14.69
C TYR A 29 -0.41 1.97 14.66
N ASP A 30 -1.43 2.28 13.86
CA ASP A 30 -1.97 3.65 13.80
C ASP A 30 -2.49 4.13 15.16
N LYS A 31 -3.08 3.23 15.95
CA LYS A 31 -3.64 3.54 17.27
C LYS A 31 -2.60 3.57 18.38
N LEU A 32 -1.62 2.68 18.35
CA LEU A 32 -0.72 2.41 19.48
C LEU A 32 0.75 2.73 19.21
N GLY A 33 1.13 3.00 17.96
CA GLY A 33 2.50 3.30 17.55
C GLY A 33 3.48 2.12 17.68
N ILE A 34 2.99 0.88 17.79
CA ILE A 34 3.82 -0.31 17.98
C ILE A 34 4.56 -0.64 16.67
N VAL A 35 5.83 -0.25 16.58
CA VAL A 35 6.65 -0.40 15.36
C VAL A 35 6.73 -1.84 14.87
N ALA A 36 6.76 -2.82 15.78
CA ALA A 36 6.79 -4.24 15.42
C ALA A 36 5.55 -4.67 14.61
N ASP A 37 4.39 -4.06 14.86
CA ASP A 37 3.16 -4.34 14.10
C ASP A 37 3.26 -3.84 12.68
N LEU A 38 3.89 -2.68 12.49
CA LEU A 38 4.09 -2.12 11.16
C LEU A 38 5.03 -2.99 10.32
N GLU A 39 6.13 -3.47 10.91
CA GLU A 39 7.05 -4.37 10.21
C GLU A 39 6.36 -5.68 9.82
N GLU A 40 5.60 -6.26 10.75
CA GLU A 40 4.88 -7.50 10.47
C GLU A 40 3.78 -7.29 9.42
N ALA A 41 3.08 -6.15 9.45
CA ALA A 41 2.12 -5.80 8.40
C ALA A 41 2.80 -5.80 7.02
N ILE A 42 3.97 -5.15 6.89
CA ILE A 42 4.74 -5.11 5.65
C ILE A 42 5.12 -6.53 5.19
N GLU A 43 5.58 -7.38 6.10
CA GLU A 43 5.90 -8.78 5.79
C GLU A 43 4.70 -9.56 5.27
N PHE A 44 3.53 -9.43 5.91
CA PHE A 44 2.31 -10.08 5.46
C PHE A 44 1.76 -9.54 4.15
N GLY A 45 1.84 -8.22 3.92
CA GLY A 45 1.45 -7.63 2.64
C GLY A 45 2.31 -8.15 1.48
N ARG A 46 3.63 -8.23 1.69
CA ARG A 46 4.55 -8.84 0.71
C ARG A 46 4.27 -10.32 0.50
N ALA A 47 3.95 -11.06 1.55
CA ALA A 47 3.59 -12.48 1.45
C ALA A 47 2.26 -12.69 0.70
N ALA A 48 1.25 -11.86 0.94
CA ALA A 48 -0.02 -11.91 0.23
C ALA A 48 0.17 -11.66 -1.27
N LEU A 49 0.93 -10.62 -1.65
CA LEU A 49 1.19 -10.28 -3.05
C LEU A 49 1.95 -11.35 -3.84
N LYS A 50 2.73 -12.21 -3.16
CA LYS A 50 3.38 -13.38 -3.78
C LYS A 50 2.38 -14.48 -4.15
N LEU A 51 1.24 -14.54 -3.46
CA LEU A 51 0.19 -15.55 -3.68
C LEU A 51 -0.88 -15.05 -4.68
N LEU A 52 -1.07 -13.73 -4.77
CA LEU A 52 -2.11 -13.13 -5.62
C LEU A 52 -1.62 -12.96 -7.06
N THR A 53 -2.29 -13.59 -8.02
CA THR A 53 -2.02 -13.36 -9.45
C THR A 53 -2.47 -11.96 -9.88
N ARG A 54 -1.96 -11.45 -11.01
CA ARG A 54 -2.33 -10.12 -11.54
C ARG A 54 -3.84 -9.93 -11.76
N SER A 55 -4.55 -11.00 -12.11
CA SER A 55 -6.00 -11.01 -12.33
C SER A 55 -6.84 -11.20 -11.06
N HIS A 56 -6.22 -11.38 -9.89
CA HIS A 56 -6.95 -11.59 -8.65
C HIS A 56 -7.59 -10.29 -8.18
N SER A 57 -8.91 -10.32 -7.89
CA SER A 57 -9.69 -9.13 -7.51
C SER A 57 -9.11 -8.38 -6.31
N SER A 58 -8.66 -9.10 -5.28
CA SER A 58 -8.07 -8.50 -4.08
C SER A 58 -6.70 -7.85 -4.30
N ARG A 59 -6.00 -8.11 -5.41
CA ARG A 59 -4.61 -7.67 -5.60
C ARG A 59 -4.47 -6.15 -5.53
N GLY A 60 -5.42 -5.40 -6.08
CA GLY A 60 -5.41 -3.93 -6.01
C GLY A 60 -5.43 -3.41 -4.56
N ALA A 61 -6.23 -4.05 -3.69
CA ALA A 61 -6.29 -3.71 -2.27
C ALA A 61 -4.99 -4.07 -1.54
N SER A 62 -4.43 -5.25 -1.77
CA SER A 62 -3.18 -5.69 -1.14
C SER A 62 -1.98 -4.80 -1.54
N LEU A 63 -1.91 -4.37 -2.81
CA LEU A 63 -0.90 -3.42 -3.30
C LEU A 63 -0.99 -2.08 -2.55
N HIS A 64 -2.19 -1.52 -2.47
CA HIS A 64 -2.44 -0.26 -1.77
C HIS A 64 -2.13 -0.35 -0.27
N ASN A 65 -2.58 -1.41 0.41
CA ASN A 65 -2.34 -1.60 1.83
C ASN A 65 -0.84 -1.74 2.13
N LEU A 66 -0.09 -2.46 1.31
CA LEU A 66 1.37 -2.55 1.46
C LEU A 66 2.02 -1.18 1.27
N ALA A 67 1.62 -0.42 0.24
CA ALA A 67 2.14 0.92 -0.01
C ALA A 67 1.89 1.88 1.17
N CYS A 68 0.69 1.88 1.74
CA CYS A 68 0.35 2.66 2.93
C CYS A 68 1.26 2.31 4.12
N ASN A 69 1.56 1.03 4.33
CA ASN A 69 2.46 0.59 5.40
C ASN A 69 3.91 1.01 5.16
N LEU A 70 4.41 0.89 3.93
CA LEU A 70 5.76 1.35 3.56
C LEU A 70 5.90 2.86 3.76
N ARG A 71 4.90 3.64 3.33
CA ARG A 71 4.86 5.08 3.59
C ARG A 71 4.87 5.41 5.08
N LYS A 72 4.07 4.71 5.89
CA LYS A 72 4.09 4.86 7.36
C LYS A 72 5.49 4.59 7.93
N ARG A 73 6.21 3.60 7.40
CA ARG A 73 7.58 3.28 7.81
C ARG A 73 8.57 4.36 7.35
N PHE A 74 8.44 4.87 6.14
CA PHE A 74 9.20 6.02 5.63
C PHE A 74 9.05 7.22 6.56
N VAL A 75 7.83 7.60 6.97
CA VAL A 75 7.62 8.75 7.87
C VAL A 75 8.36 8.56 9.21
N LYS A 76 8.52 7.32 9.68
CA LYS A 76 9.24 7.02 10.92
C LYS A 76 10.75 6.93 10.77
N ARG A 77 11.25 6.39 9.66
CA ARG A 77 12.68 6.05 9.49
C ARG A 77 13.41 6.85 8.42
N ALA A 78 12.70 7.65 7.63
CA ALA A 78 13.19 8.38 6.47
C ALA A 78 13.93 7.50 5.45
N ALA A 79 13.56 6.22 5.33
CA ALA A 79 14.13 5.29 4.36
C ALA A 79 13.48 5.49 2.99
N ILE A 80 14.15 6.22 2.10
CA ILE A 80 13.59 6.62 0.80
C ILE A 80 13.14 5.42 -0.06
N GLN A 81 13.79 4.27 0.09
CA GLN A 81 13.43 3.04 -0.63
C GLN A 81 12.00 2.59 -0.34
N ASP A 82 11.50 2.83 0.88
CA ASP A 82 10.12 2.52 1.23
C ASP A 82 9.13 3.41 0.48
N LEU A 83 9.50 4.67 0.26
CA LEU A 83 8.68 5.63 -0.47
C LEU A 83 8.66 5.30 -1.96
N GLU A 84 9.80 4.93 -2.53
CA GLU A 84 9.92 4.51 -3.93
C GLU A 84 9.11 3.23 -4.19
N GLU A 85 9.22 2.22 -3.32
CA GLU A 85 8.41 0.99 -3.41
C GLU A 85 6.91 1.31 -3.27
N ALA A 86 6.52 2.21 -2.37
CA ALA A 86 5.11 2.63 -2.23
C ALA A 86 4.56 3.27 -3.51
N ILE A 87 5.33 4.13 -4.18
CA ILE A 87 4.94 4.76 -5.46
C ILE A 87 4.70 3.70 -6.54
N GLU A 88 5.60 2.73 -6.69
CA GLU A 88 5.47 1.65 -7.68
C GLU A 88 4.24 0.78 -7.43
N LEU A 89 3.99 0.45 -6.16
CA LEU A 89 2.83 -0.34 -5.75
C LEU A 89 1.51 0.40 -5.99
N LEU A 90 1.46 1.71 -5.74
CA LEU A 90 0.27 2.53 -5.97
C LEU A 90 -0.04 2.71 -7.45
N ARG A 91 0.99 2.90 -8.28
CA ARG A 91 0.84 2.88 -9.75
C ARG A 91 0.28 1.54 -10.23
N SER A 92 0.82 0.44 -9.71
CA SER A 92 0.31 -0.90 -10.01
C SER A 92 -1.14 -1.11 -9.52
N ALA A 93 -1.53 -0.51 -8.39
CA ALA A 93 -2.90 -0.57 -7.89
C ALA A 93 -3.87 0.23 -8.79
N LEU A 94 -3.44 1.39 -9.30
CA LEU A 94 -4.21 2.21 -10.23
C LEU A 94 -4.43 1.53 -11.58
N GLU A 95 -3.48 0.73 -12.06
CA GLU A 95 -3.67 -0.12 -13.26
C GLU A 95 -4.81 -1.14 -13.09
N LEU A 96 -5.11 -1.55 -11.84
CA LEU A 96 -6.18 -2.50 -11.51
C LEU A 96 -7.49 -1.81 -11.10
N ARG A 97 -7.51 -0.48 -11.02
CA ARG A 97 -8.64 0.32 -10.55
C ARG A 97 -9.05 1.29 -11.66
N PRO A 98 -9.94 0.89 -12.58
CA PRO A 98 -10.45 1.80 -13.62
C PRO A 98 -11.12 3.03 -12.99
N THR A 99 -11.39 4.05 -13.80
CA THR A 99 -11.89 5.36 -13.36
C THR A 99 -13.08 5.25 -12.39
N GLU A 100 -14.02 4.35 -12.66
CA GLU A 100 -15.25 4.15 -11.88
C GLU A 100 -15.06 3.27 -10.64
N HIS A 101 -13.83 2.79 -10.39
CA HIS A 101 -13.55 1.92 -9.25
C HIS A 101 -13.64 2.72 -7.93
N PRO A 102 -14.39 2.24 -6.92
CA PRO A 102 -14.65 3.00 -5.69
C PRO A 102 -13.37 3.36 -4.92
N ASP A 103 -12.36 2.49 -4.94
CA ASP A 103 -11.06 2.73 -4.28
C ASP A 103 -10.03 3.48 -5.16
N ARG A 104 -10.40 4.00 -6.34
CA ARG A 104 -9.43 4.69 -7.19
C ARG A 104 -8.98 6.01 -6.54
N SER A 105 -9.92 6.81 -6.02
CA SER A 105 -9.63 8.09 -5.38
C SER A 105 -8.65 7.95 -4.20
N SER A 106 -8.82 6.93 -3.35
CA SER A 106 -7.91 6.66 -2.23
C SER A 106 -6.49 6.30 -2.71
N SER A 107 -6.36 5.61 -3.84
CA SER A 107 -5.06 5.27 -4.44
C SER A 107 -4.36 6.50 -5.01
N LEU A 108 -5.11 7.38 -5.68
CA LEU A 108 -4.61 8.63 -6.23
C LEU A 108 -4.10 9.54 -5.12
N CYS A 109 -4.90 9.72 -4.06
CA CYS A 109 -4.52 10.52 -2.89
C CYS A 109 -3.22 10.01 -2.23
N GLU A 110 -3.12 8.69 -2.04
CA GLU A 110 -1.93 8.09 -1.42
C GLU A 110 -0.69 8.24 -2.32
N LEU A 111 -0.85 8.12 -3.65
CA LEU A 111 0.24 8.31 -4.60
C LEU A 111 0.71 9.77 -4.62
N ALA A 112 -0.23 10.72 -4.67
CA ALA A 112 0.07 12.15 -4.60
C ALA A 112 0.84 12.50 -3.32
N PHE A 113 0.45 11.92 -2.18
CA PHE A 113 1.17 12.11 -0.92
C PHE A 113 2.60 11.56 -0.97
N CYS A 114 2.79 10.37 -1.55
CA CYS A 114 4.13 9.78 -1.66
C CYS A 114 5.05 10.62 -2.57
N LEU A 115 4.53 11.10 -3.69
CA LEU A 115 5.25 11.97 -4.62
C LEU A 115 5.61 13.32 -3.98
N SER A 116 4.68 13.93 -3.23
CA SER A 116 4.93 15.16 -2.46
C SER A 116 6.09 14.99 -1.46
N HIS A 117 6.13 13.86 -0.75
CA HIS A 117 7.26 13.57 0.15
C HIS A 117 8.58 13.33 -0.59
N ARG A 118 8.55 12.72 -1.77
CA ARG A 118 9.76 12.51 -2.57
C ARG A 118 10.30 13.85 -3.08
N TYR A 119 9.42 14.75 -3.51
CA TYR A 119 9.76 16.14 -3.82
C TYR A 119 10.41 16.86 -2.64
N ASP A 120 9.86 16.72 -1.42
CA ASP A 120 10.43 17.38 -0.24
C ASP A 120 11.87 16.95 0.05
N LYS A 121 12.23 15.71 -0.28
CA LYS A 121 13.57 15.16 -0.08
C LYS A 121 14.53 15.44 -1.24
N HIS A 122 14.06 15.33 -2.47
CA HIS A 122 14.92 15.34 -3.66
C HIS A 122 14.69 16.50 -4.63
N ARG A 123 13.67 17.33 -4.40
CA ARG A 123 13.30 18.49 -5.24
C ARG A 123 13.07 18.14 -6.72
N VAL A 124 12.56 16.94 -6.98
CA VAL A 124 12.14 16.48 -8.32
C VAL A 124 10.82 17.16 -8.68
N VAL A 125 10.87 18.23 -9.46
CA VAL A 125 9.70 19.10 -9.74
C VAL A 125 8.55 18.31 -10.38
N GLU A 126 8.89 17.34 -11.21
CA GLU A 126 7.95 16.45 -11.88
C GLU A 126 7.07 15.69 -10.88
N ASP A 127 7.59 15.31 -9.72
CA ASP A 127 6.81 14.65 -8.66
C ASP A 127 5.75 15.56 -8.08
N LEU A 128 6.07 16.85 -7.91
CA LEU A 128 5.14 17.83 -7.37
C LEU A 128 4.02 18.11 -8.37
N GLU A 129 4.35 18.24 -9.66
CA GLU A 129 3.37 18.42 -10.73
C GLU A 129 2.45 17.21 -10.88
N GLU A 130 3.01 15.99 -10.80
CA GLU A 130 2.23 14.76 -10.82
C GLU A 130 1.32 14.68 -9.59
N ALA A 131 1.82 14.99 -8.39
CA ALA A 131 1.02 14.99 -7.16
C ALA A 131 -0.19 15.95 -7.23
N VAL A 132 -0.02 17.14 -7.80
CA VAL A 132 -1.12 18.11 -7.98
C VAL A 132 -2.14 17.57 -8.98
N THR A 133 -1.69 17.03 -10.10
CA THR A 133 -2.57 16.43 -11.13
C THR A 133 -3.42 15.29 -10.54
N LEU A 134 -2.78 14.38 -9.82
CA LEU A 134 -3.47 13.24 -9.19
C LEU A 134 -4.44 13.70 -8.09
N GLY A 135 -4.11 14.76 -7.35
CA GLY A 135 -5.00 15.36 -6.36
C GLY A 135 -6.27 15.95 -6.99
N HIS A 136 -6.16 16.60 -8.15
CA HIS A 136 -7.34 17.05 -8.90
C HIS A 136 -8.16 15.88 -9.43
N GLU A 137 -7.53 14.86 -10.03
CA GLU A 137 -8.25 13.67 -10.49
C GLU A 137 -9.02 13.01 -9.35
N ALA A 138 -8.43 12.91 -8.16
CA ALA A 138 -9.09 12.31 -7.00
C ALA A 138 -10.33 13.09 -6.51
N LEU A 139 -10.41 14.40 -6.78
CA LEU A 139 -11.56 15.24 -6.42
C LEU A 139 -12.70 15.17 -7.44
N GLU A 140 -12.42 14.68 -8.65
CA GLU A 140 -13.40 14.54 -9.73
C GLU A 140 -14.13 13.19 -9.71
N LEU A 141 -13.68 12.24 -8.89
CA LEU A 141 -14.27 10.91 -8.67
C LEU A 141 -15.27 10.89 -7.50
#